data_AF-A0A0C3BC96-F1
#
_entry.id   AF-A0A0C3BC96-F1
#
_cell.length_a   1.000
_cell.length_b   1.000
_cell.length_c   1.000
_cell.angle_alpha   90.00
_cell.angle_beta   90.00
_cell.angle_gamma   90.00
#
_symmetry.space_group_name_H-M   'P 1'
#
loop_
_entity.id
_entity.type
_entity.pdbx_description
1 polymer ?
#
loop_
_entity_poly.entity_id
_entity_poly.type
_entity_poly.pdbx_seq_one_letter_code
_entity_poly.pdbx_strand_id
1 'polypeptide(L)'
;MDASWLENVHGASIDEGKEGKAQRKKMSEHHRCTPAVTHTIPCHFDEESEGDPADDFVLRNAQGRLVYIRHALHVLESKWGAVDTWPSSFGQEWLKVSAKEAHEVASWCHSVRIQVQTGWRLIGYITRVMDGEMPTVEEWRNLWLECCQLLKIIYTSILGLEHKLDLVERCGIANMDCIQFEI
;
A
#
# COMPACT_ATOMS: atom_id res chain seq x y z
N MET A 1 45.30 16.87 26.00
CA MET A 1 45.28 17.66 24.76
C MET A 1 43.97 18.40 24.78
N ASP A 2 44.01 19.60 25.35
CA ASP A 2 42.88 20.50 25.54
C ASP A 2 42.70 21.37 24.29
N ALA A 3 41.46 21.53 23.85
CA ALA A 3 41.06 22.58 22.94
C ALA A 3 39.66 23.06 23.35
N SER A 4 39.68 23.97 24.31
CA SER A 4 38.60 24.90 24.65
C SER A 4 38.21 25.76 23.46
N TRP A 5 36.93 25.76 23.10
CA TRP A 5 36.31 26.85 22.35
C TRP A 5 35.04 27.27 23.09
N LEU A 6 35.22 28.23 24.00
CA LEU A 6 34.16 29.05 24.58
C LEU A 6 34.08 30.37 23.80
N GLU A 7 32.83 30.73 23.52
CA GLU A 7 32.23 32.05 23.76
C GLU A 7 32.37 33.23 22.79
N ASN A 8 31.22 33.92 22.75
CA ASN A 8 30.92 35.31 22.38
C ASN A 8 30.78 35.57 20.88
N VAL A 9 29.73 36.25 20.42
CA VAL A 9 29.30 37.59 20.83
C VAL A 9 27.79 37.83 20.61
N HIS A 10 27.24 38.71 21.46
CA HIS A 10 26.01 39.53 21.41
C HIS A 10 25.30 39.66 20.05
N GLY A 11 23.98 39.79 19.93
CA GLY A 11 23.01 40.52 20.75
C GLY A 11 22.25 41.47 19.81
N ALA A 12 20.92 41.33 19.72
CA ALA A 12 20.05 42.34 19.11
C ALA A 12 18.64 42.22 19.72
N SER A 13 18.28 43.28 20.42
CA SER A 13 16.96 43.63 20.96
C SER A 13 16.18 44.46 19.93
N ILE A 14 14.89 44.70 20.19
CA ILE A 14 13.93 45.62 19.52
C ILE A 14 13.21 44.94 18.33
N ASP A 15 11.88 44.87 18.21
CA ASP A 15 10.87 45.89 18.46
C ASP A 15 9.47 45.29 18.77
N GLU A 16 8.77 45.88 19.73
CA GLU A 16 7.33 45.72 19.96
C GLU A 16 6.57 46.67 19.01
N GLY A 17 5.55 46.19 18.30
CA GLY A 17 4.90 47.08 17.33
C GLY A 17 3.58 46.62 16.72
N LYS A 18 2.51 46.80 17.51
CA LYS A 18 1.16 47.24 17.08
C LYS A 18 0.19 46.26 16.44
N GLU A 19 -0.84 46.00 17.23
CA GLU A 19 -2.22 45.69 16.84
C GLU A 19 -2.74 46.59 15.70
N GLY A 20 -3.31 45.95 14.69
CA GLY A 20 -4.11 46.57 13.63
C GLY A 20 -5.26 45.67 13.26
N LYS A 21 -6.39 45.81 13.97
CA LYS A 21 -7.66 45.18 13.64
C LYS A 21 -8.13 45.68 12.27
N ALA A 22 -8.18 44.79 11.28
CA ALA A 22 -8.92 45.00 10.04
C ALA A 22 -9.86 43.81 9.82
N GLN A 23 -11.11 44.01 10.23
CA GLN A 23 -12.24 43.19 9.80
C GLN A 23 -12.34 43.22 8.27
N ARG A 24 -12.16 42.06 7.62
CA ARG A 24 -12.62 41.87 6.25
C ARG A 24 -13.38 40.55 6.13
N LYS A 25 -14.69 40.72 6.29
CA LYS A 25 -15.76 40.15 5.46
C LYS A 25 -15.70 38.63 5.22
N LYS A 26 -16.49 37.94 6.04
CA LYS A 26 -17.08 36.62 5.79
C LYS A 26 -17.54 36.51 4.32
N MET A 27 -16.85 35.70 3.52
CA MET A 27 -17.45 34.99 2.40
C MET A 27 -17.42 33.51 2.77
N SER A 28 -18.57 33.06 3.25
CA SER A 28 -18.90 31.65 3.45
C SER A 28 -19.03 31.00 2.08
N GLU A 29 -17.92 30.55 1.52
CA GLU A 29 -17.98 29.46 0.55
C GLU A 29 -18.19 28.18 1.34
N HIS A 30 -19.44 27.69 1.28
CA HIS A 30 -19.76 26.30 1.55
C HIS A 30 -18.90 25.40 0.67
N HIS A 31 -17.69 25.06 1.14
CA HIS A 31 -17.05 23.83 0.76
C HIS A 31 -17.97 22.72 1.25
N ARG A 32 -18.77 22.18 0.33
CA ARG A 32 -19.36 20.86 0.52
C ARG A 32 -18.20 19.92 0.81
N CYS A 33 -18.05 19.53 2.08
CA CYS A 33 -17.49 18.25 2.40
C CYS A 33 -18.34 17.23 1.66
N THR A 34 -17.87 16.79 0.50
CA THR A 34 -18.29 15.51 -0.05
C THR A 34 -17.93 14.51 1.05
N PRO A 35 -18.89 13.80 1.66
CA PRO A 35 -18.54 12.70 2.52
C PRO A 35 -17.67 11.77 1.68
N ALA A 36 -16.52 11.37 2.22
CA ALA A 36 -15.76 10.26 1.65
C ALA A 36 -16.75 9.12 1.52
N VAL A 37 -17.19 8.86 0.31
CA VAL A 37 -18.00 7.69 0.02
C VAL A 37 -17.03 6.55 0.28
N THR A 38 -17.13 5.96 1.47
CA THR A 38 -16.63 4.63 1.74
C THR A 38 -17.44 3.72 0.82
N HIS A 39 -17.02 3.69 -0.44
CA HIS A 39 -17.30 2.56 -1.31
C HIS A 39 -16.54 1.41 -0.67
N THR A 40 -17.19 0.77 0.30
CA THR A 40 -16.90 -0.60 0.67
C THR A 40 -17.21 -1.41 -0.57
N ILE A 41 -16.30 -1.39 -1.55
CA ILE A 41 -16.28 -2.38 -2.62
C ILE A 41 -16.15 -3.69 -1.86
N PRO A 42 -17.14 -4.59 -1.93
CA PRO A 42 -17.03 -5.89 -1.30
C PRO A 42 -15.90 -6.60 -2.03
N CYS A 43 -14.68 -6.52 -1.49
CA CYS A 43 -13.62 -7.45 -1.83
C CYS A 43 -13.92 -8.75 -1.09
N HIS A 44 -15.10 -9.32 -1.34
CA HIS A 44 -15.46 -10.67 -0.94
C HIS A 44 -14.60 -11.59 -1.82
N PHE A 45 -13.33 -11.75 -1.42
CA PHE A 45 -12.60 -13.00 -1.60
C PHE A 45 -13.02 -14.00 -0.51
N ASP A 46 -14.15 -13.76 0.17
CA ASP A 46 -14.70 -14.73 1.09
C ASP A 46 -15.18 -15.95 0.31
N GLU A 47 -14.89 -17.08 0.93
CA GLU A 47 -14.91 -18.44 0.42
C GLU A 47 -16.33 -18.98 0.15
N GLU A 48 -17.33 -18.13 -0.08
CA GLU A 48 -18.75 -18.52 -0.16
C GLU A 48 -19.55 -17.77 -1.26
N SER A 49 -18.90 -17.30 -2.33
CA SER A 49 -19.67 -17.05 -3.55
C SER A 49 -19.94 -18.40 -4.21
N GLU A 50 -21.13 -18.94 -3.96
CA GLU A 50 -21.79 -20.03 -4.71
C GLU A 50 -21.97 -19.58 -6.17
N GLY A 51 -20.86 -19.48 -6.90
CA GLY A 51 -20.78 -18.98 -8.26
C GLY A 51 -21.26 -20.03 -9.25
N ASP A 52 -22.11 -19.58 -10.16
CA ASP A 52 -22.63 -20.35 -11.29
C ASP A 52 -21.51 -21.14 -11.99
N PRO A 53 -21.62 -22.47 -12.16
CA PRO A 53 -20.62 -23.29 -12.88
C PRO A 53 -20.45 -22.89 -14.36
N ALA A 54 -21.23 -21.93 -14.87
CA ALA A 54 -21.01 -21.31 -16.17
C ALA A 54 -19.85 -20.28 -16.20
N ASP A 55 -19.44 -19.69 -15.06
CA ASP A 55 -18.30 -18.75 -14.97
C ASP A 55 -16.94 -19.47 -15.03
N ASP A 56 -16.99 -20.80 -15.02
CA ASP A 56 -15.86 -21.73 -15.09
C ASP A 56 -15.19 -21.75 -16.48
N PHE A 57 -15.81 -21.12 -17.50
CA PHE A 57 -15.22 -21.01 -18.85
C PHE A 57 -13.92 -20.20 -18.86
N VAL A 58 -13.82 -19.16 -18.02
CA VAL A 58 -12.60 -18.34 -17.87
C VAL A 58 -11.46 -19.14 -17.25
N LEU A 59 -11.75 -20.22 -16.50
CA LEU A 59 -10.75 -21.06 -15.85
C LEU A 59 -10.27 -22.25 -16.69
N ARG A 60 -10.90 -22.53 -17.85
CA ARG A 60 -10.59 -23.73 -18.65
C ARG A 60 -9.30 -23.65 -19.46
N ASN A 61 -8.88 -22.46 -19.88
CA ASN A 61 -7.65 -22.30 -20.66
C ASN A 61 -6.70 -21.27 -20.04
N ALA A 62 -5.40 -21.37 -20.39
CA ALA A 62 -4.35 -20.53 -19.82
C ALA A 62 -4.60 -19.02 -20.05
N GLN A 63 -5.21 -18.65 -21.17
CA GLN A 63 -5.52 -17.26 -21.50
C GLN A 63 -6.63 -16.68 -20.62
N GLY A 64 -7.71 -17.42 -20.39
CA GLY A 64 -8.78 -17.01 -19.49
C GLY A 64 -8.27 -16.85 -18.04
N ARG A 65 -7.43 -17.78 -17.58
CA ARG A 65 -6.78 -17.69 -16.27
C ARG A 65 -5.90 -16.44 -16.14
N LEU A 66 -5.20 -16.05 -17.20
CA LEU A 66 -4.40 -14.83 -17.22
C LEU A 66 -5.27 -13.56 -17.22
N VAL A 67 -6.39 -13.56 -17.95
CA VAL A 67 -7.39 -12.48 -17.89
C VAL A 67 -7.92 -12.31 -16.47
N TYR A 68 -8.22 -13.42 -15.79
CA TYR A 68 -8.61 -13.42 -14.39
C TYR A 68 -7.52 -12.83 -13.48
N ILE A 69 -6.25 -13.23 -13.64
CA ILE A 69 -5.12 -12.67 -12.89
C ILE A 69 -5.02 -11.16 -13.07
N ARG A 70 -5.11 -10.66 -14.31
CA ARG A 70 -5.05 -9.23 -14.61
C ARG A 70 -6.22 -8.47 -14.01
N HIS A 71 -7.43 -9.03 -14.08
CA HIS A 71 -8.61 -8.44 -13.45
C HIS A 71 -8.44 -8.39 -11.93
N ALA A 72 -8.00 -9.49 -11.31
CA ALA A 72 -7.72 -9.53 -9.89
C ALA A 72 -6.70 -8.46 -9.51
N LEU A 73 -5.58 -8.36 -10.23
CA LEU A 73 -4.56 -7.35 -10.02
C LEU A 73 -5.13 -5.92 -10.12
N HIS A 74 -5.94 -5.64 -11.15
CA HIS A 74 -6.60 -4.34 -11.31
C HIS A 74 -7.50 -4.00 -10.12
N VAL A 75 -8.24 -4.97 -9.59
CA VAL A 75 -9.06 -4.78 -8.38
C VAL A 75 -8.18 -4.47 -7.17
N LEU A 76 -7.04 -5.16 -6.99
CA LEU A 76 -6.10 -4.85 -5.90
C LEU A 76 -5.54 -3.43 -6.04
N GLU A 77 -5.15 -3.03 -7.26
CA GLU A 77 -4.60 -1.71 -7.54
C GLU A 77 -5.62 -0.59 -7.32
N SER A 78 -6.90 -0.84 -7.61
CA SER A 78 -7.97 0.11 -7.32
C SER A 78 -8.14 0.38 -5.82
N LYS A 79 -7.81 -0.61 -4.97
CA LYS A 79 -8.00 -0.55 -3.52
C LYS A 79 -6.78 -0.01 -2.78
N TRP A 80 -5.58 -0.43 -3.17
CA TRP A 80 -4.34 -0.15 -2.44
C TRP A 80 -3.28 0.60 -3.26
N GLY A 81 -3.59 0.99 -4.50
CA GLY A 81 -2.62 1.59 -5.42
C GLY A 81 -1.77 0.55 -6.15
N ALA A 82 -0.91 1.01 -7.05
CA ALA A 82 -0.09 0.17 -7.92
C ALA A 82 0.82 -0.77 -7.11
N VAL A 83 0.83 -2.07 -7.47
CA VAL A 83 1.49 -3.11 -6.67
C VAL A 83 2.98 -2.85 -6.47
N ASP A 84 3.67 -2.40 -7.52
CA ASP A 84 5.10 -2.05 -7.50
C ASP A 84 5.44 -0.89 -6.55
N THR A 85 4.45 -0.08 -6.18
CA THR A 85 4.61 1.04 -5.24
C THR A 85 4.29 0.68 -3.79
N TRP A 86 3.74 -0.51 -3.50
CA TRP A 86 3.34 -0.86 -2.13
C TRP A 86 4.48 -0.75 -1.10
N PRO A 87 5.71 -1.20 -1.38
CA PRO A 87 6.80 -1.04 -0.40
C PRO A 87 7.14 0.44 -0.16
N SER A 88 7.10 1.29 -1.19
CA SER A 88 7.47 2.70 -1.04
C SER A 88 6.34 3.51 -0.39
N SER A 89 5.07 3.23 -0.69
CA SER A 89 3.93 3.87 -0.06
C SER A 89 3.81 3.53 1.43
N PHE A 90 4.20 2.32 1.85
CA PHE A 90 4.16 1.89 3.25
C PHE A 90 4.84 2.88 4.19
N GLY A 91 6.03 3.39 3.85
CA GLY A 91 6.76 4.32 4.70
C GLY A 91 6.02 5.65 4.89
N GLN A 92 5.41 6.15 3.81
CA GLN A 92 4.64 7.39 3.84
C GLN A 92 3.33 7.23 4.62
N GLU A 93 2.67 6.06 4.52
CA GLU A 93 1.48 5.75 5.30
C GLU A 93 1.79 5.56 6.77
N TRP A 94 2.87 4.84 7.08
CA TRP A 94 3.33 4.62 8.44
C TRP A 94 3.57 5.93 9.18
N LEU A 95 4.26 6.90 8.56
CA LEU A 95 4.50 8.22 9.16
C LEU A 95 3.20 8.98 9.50
N LYS A 96 2.12 8.75 8.74
CA LYS A 96 0.82 9.36 9.01
C LYS A 96 0.06 8.63 10.12
N VAL A 97 0.24 7.32 10.21
CA VAL A 97 -0.50 6.45 11.13
C VAL A 97 0.19 6.31 12.49
N SER A 98 1.51 6.37 12.56
CA SER A 98 2.27 6.21 13.81
C SER A 98 1.97 7.28 14.85
N ALA A 99 1.56 8.48 14.42
CA ALA A 99 1.16 9.57 15.29
C ALA A 99 -0.31 9.46 15.81
N LYS A 100 -1.04 8.43 15.37
CA LYS A 100 -2.45 8.21 15.73
C LYS A 100 -2.62 7.37 16.98
N GLU A 101 -3.87 7.20 17.40
CA GLU A 101 -4.20 6.34 18.54
C GLU A 101 -3.88 4.86 18.25
N ALA A 102 -3.54 4.11 19.30
CA ALA A 102 -3.12 2.71 19.18
C ALA A 102 -4.14 1.81 18.45
N HIS A 103 -5.44 2.10 18.59
CA HIS A 103 -6.48 1.34 17.91
C HIS A 103 -6.50 1.60 16.38
N GLU A 104 -6.19 2.83 15.94
CA GLU A 104 -6.04 3.17 14.52
C GLU A 104 -4.80 2.50 13.93
N VAL A 105 -3.69 2.50 14.67
CA VAL A 105 -2.46 1.80 14.28
C VAL A 105 -2.72 0.30 14.11
N ALA A 106 -3.39 -0.33 15.08
CA ALA A 106 -3.73 -1.75 15.00
C ALA A 106 -4.65 -2.07 13.81
N SER A 107 -5.65 -1.21 13.55
CA SER A 107 -6.55 -1.35 12.39
C SER A 107 -5.80 -1.24 11.07
N TRP A 108 -4.87 -0.28 10.96
CA TRP A 108 -4.02 -0.14 9.78
C TRP A 108 -3.11 -1.36 9.58
N CYS A 109 -2.41 -1.84 10.62
CA CYS A 109 -1.58 -3.05 10.53
C CYS A 109 -2.41 -4.26 10.07
N HIS A 110 -3.64 -4.41 10.57
CA HIS A 110 -4.54 -5.45 10.12
C HIS A 110 -4.88 -5.34 8.62
N SER A 111 -5.15 -4.12 8.14
CA SER A 111 -5.42 -3.86 6.72
C SER A 111 -4.22 -4.21 5.83
N VAL A 112 -3.00 -3.81 6.23
CA VAL A 112 -1.76 -4.16 5.50
C VAL A 112 -1.53 -5.66 5.52
N ARG A 113 -1.83 -6.36 6.62
CA ARG A 113 -1.73 -7.82 6.68
C ARG A 113 -2.68 -8.50 5.70
N ILE A 114 -3.92 -8.01 5.57
CA ILE A 114 -4.88 -8.51 4.56
C ILE A 114 -4.35 -8.28 3.14
N GLN A 115 -3.73 -7.13 2.89
CA GLN A 115 -3.11 -6.81 1.61
C GLN A 115 -1.98 -7.80 1.26
N VAL A 116 -1.07 -8.06 2.21
CA VAL A 116 0.01 -9.07 2.07
C VAL A 116 -0.56 -10.46 1.80
N GLN A 117 -1.55 -10.89 2.59
CA GLN A 117 -2.18 -12.20 2.42
C GLN A 117 -2.85 -12.36 1.06
N THR A 118 -3.54 -11.32 0.59
CA THR A 118 -4.20 -11.32 -0.71
C THR A 118 -3.17 -11.40 -1.84
N GLY A 119 -2.05 -10.68 -1.71
CA GLY A 119 -0.92 -10.80 -2.60
C GLY A 119 -0.37 -12.23 -2.68
N TRP A 120 -0.14 -12.88 -1.54
CA TRP A 120 0.33 -14.27 -1.50
C TRP A 120 -0.65 -15.24 -2.15
N ARG A 121 -1.96 -15.05 -1.97
CA ARG A 121 -3.00 -15.83 -2.66
C ARG A 121 -2.91 -15.65 -4.18
N LEU A 122 -2.66 -14.44 -4.66
CA LEU A 122 -2.49 -14.14 -6.09
C LEU A 122 -1.23 -14.84 -6.65
N ILE A 123 -0.12 -14.83 -5.93
CA ILE A 123 1.09 -15.59 -6.30
C ILE A 123 0.77 -17.08 -6.43
N GLY A 124 0.13 -17.66 -5.41
CA GLY A 124 -0.25 -19.07 -5.42
C GLY A 124 -1.26 -19.41 -6.53
N TYR A 125 -2.03 -18.44 -7.01
CA TYR A 125 -2.86 -18.62 -8.19
C TYR A 125 -2.02 -18.60 -9.48
N ILE A 126 -1.12 -17.63 -9.66
CA ILE A 126 -0.22 -17.54 -10.82
C ILE A 126 0.60 -18.83 -10.99
N THR A 127 1.17 -19.36 -9.91
CA THR A 127 1.95 -20.61 -9.97
C THR A 127 1.10 -21.80 -10.41
N ARG A 128 -0.14 -21.91 -9.90
CA ARG A 128 -1.09 -22.96 -10.34
C ARG A 128 -1.51 -22.82 -11.80
N VAL A 129 -1.58 -21.58 -12.33
CA VAL A 129 -1.82 -21.36 -13.77
C VAL A 129 -0.64 -21.88 -14.60
N MET A 130 0.58 -21.68 -14.12
CA MET A 130 1.80 -22.13 -14.78
C MET A 130 1.96 -23.67 -14.80
N ASP A 131 1.39 -24.37 -13.81
CA ASP A 131 1.42 -25.84 -13.70
C ASP A 131 0.32 -26.56 -14.50
N GLY A 132 -0.62 -25.83 -15.12
CA GLY A 132 -1.77 -26.39 -15.85
C GLY A 132 -1.46 -26.95 -17.25
N GLU A 133 -2.50 -27.41 -17.97
CA GLU A 133 -2.37 -27.85 -19.37
C GLU A 133 -1.71 -26.77 -20.24
N MET A 134 -0.55 -27.12 -20.82
CA MET A 134 0.22 -26.18 -21.64
C MET A 134 -0.43 -26.04 -23.03
N PRO A 135 -0.73 -24.81 -23.48
CA PRO A 135 -1.13 -24.54 -24.85
C PRO A 135 0.01 -24.83 -25.84
N THR A 136 -0.21 -24.54 -27.12
CA THR A 136 0.83 -24.69 -28.16
C THR A 136 2.13 -23.97 -27.78
N VAL A 137 3.28 -24.44 -28.28
CA VAL A 137 4.62 -23.99 -27.84
C VAL A 137 4.81 -22.46 -27.94
N GLU A 138 4.28 -21.82 -28.97
CA GLU A 138 4.41 -20.36 -29.17
C GLU A 138 3.51 -19.56 -28.22
N GLU A 139 2.25 -19.95 -28.07
CA GLU A 139 1.30 -19.31 -27.13
C GLU A 139 1.76 -19.49 -25.69
N TRP A 140 2.28 -20.67 -25.35
CA TRP A 140 2.84 -20.96 -24.04
C TRP A 140 4.01 -20.04 -23.70
N ARG A 141 4.92 -19.77 -24.64
CA ARG A 141 6.08 -18.90 -24.39
C ARG A 141 5.68 -17.48 -24.01
N ASN A 142 4.70 -16.90 -24.70
CA ASN A 142 4.24 -15.54 -24.43
C ASN A 142 3.52 -15.47 -23.08
N LEU A 143 2.62 -16.42 -22.82
CA LEU A 143 1.89 -16.51 -21.54
C LEU A 143 2.86 -16.74 -20.38
N TRP A 144 3.86 -17.60 -20.55
CA TRP A 144 4.89 -17.86 -19.55
C TRP A 144 5.69 -16.60 -19.23
N LEU A 145 6.16 -15.88 -20.25
CA LEU A 145 6.93 -14.65 -20.07
C LEU A 145 6.13 -13.59 -19.31
N GLU A 146 4.85 -13.46 -19.63
CA GLU A 146 3.97 -12.53 -18.94
C GLU A 146 3.70 -12.96 -17.49
N CYS A 147 3.41 -14.23 -17.23
CA CYS A 147 3.26 -14.77 -15.88
C CYS A 147 4.52 -14.54 -15.04
N CYS A 148 5.72 -14.74 -15.61
CA CYS A 148 6.97 -14.46 -14.93
C CYS A 148 7.16 -12.97 -14.60
N GLN A 149 6.77 -12.06 -15.51
CA GLN A 149 6.83 -10.62 -15.27
C GLN A 149 5.89 -10.20 -14.14
N LEU A 150 4.64 -10.67 -14.18
CA LEU A 150 3.64 -10.42 -13.13
C LEU A 150 4.10 -11.01 -11.79
N LEU A 151 4.56 -12.27 -11.79
CA LEU A 151 5.06 -12.94 -10.60
C LEU A 151 6.20 -12.16 -9.97
N LYS A 152 7.17 -11.70 -10.78
CA LYS A 152 8.29 -10.89 -10.28
C LYS A 152 7.80 -9.63 -9.57
N ILE A 153 6.95 -8.84 -10.22
CA ILE A 153 6.44 -7.56 -9.67
C ILE A 153 5.68 -7.81 -8.36
N ILE A 154 4.76 -8.77 -8.38
CA ILE A 154 3.90 -9.09 -7.24
C ILE A 154 4.74 -9.62 -6.08
N TYR A 155 5.63 -10.58 -6.35
CA TYR A 155 6.50 -11.19 -5.34
C TYR A 155 7.42 -10.18 -4.65
N THR A 156 8.14 -9.36 -5.42
CA THR A 156 9.05 -8.35 -4.82
C THR A 156 8.30 -7.34 -3.96
N SER A 157 7.09 -6.98 -4.37
CA SER A 157 6.28 -5.98 -3.68
C SER A 157 5.69 -6.53 -2.38
N ILE A 158 5.17 -7.76 -2.40
CA ILE A 158 4.63 -8.42 -1.21
C ILE A 158 5.74 -8.70 -0.20
N LEU A 159 6.89 -9.23 -0.64
CA LEU A 159 8.02 -9.50 0.24
C LEU A 159 8.54 -8.21 0.89
N GLY A 160 8.64 -7.12 0.12
CA GLY A 160 9.02 -5.81 0.65
C GLY A 160 8.01 -5.26 1.67
N LEU A 161 6.72 -5.44 1.42
CA LEU A 161 5.65 -5.02 2.32
C LEU A 161 5.62 -5.85 3.62
N GLU A 162 5.75 -7.17 3.50
CA GLU A 162 5.81 -8.13 4.62
C GLU A 162 6.99 -7.83 5.54
N HIS A 163 8.20 -7.61 5.00
CA HIS A 163 9.36 -7.24 5.81
C HIS A 163 9.18 -5.94 6.58
N LYS A 164 8.56 -4.93 5.96
CA LYS A 164 8.29 -3.65 6.63
C LYS A 164 7.23 -3.78 7.72
N LEU A 165 6.18 -4.56 7.47
CA LEU A 165 5.15 -4.87 8.47
C LEU A 165 5.75 -5.63 9.66
N ASP A 166 6.55 -6.66 9.41
CA ASP A 166 7.28 -7.42 10.42
C ASP A 166 8.14 -6.53 11.31
N LEU A 167 8.80 -5.53 10.72
CA LEU A 167 9.63 -4.59 11.45
C LEU A 167 8.79 -3.70 12.39
N VAL A 168 7.66 -3.17 11.90
CA VAL A 168 6.71 -2.40 12.72
C VAL A 168 6.20 -3.24 13.90
N GLU A 169 5.82 -4.48 13.64
CA GLU A 169 5.27 -5.37 14.67
C GLU A 169 6.29 -5.77 15.73
N ARG A 170 7.56 -5.94 15.35
CA ARG A 170 8.66 -6.29 16.28
C ARG A 170 9.18 -5.09 17.07
N CYS A 171 9.31 -3.92 16.45
CA CYS A 171 9.85 -2.73 17.11
C CYS A 171 8.87 -2.08 18.09
N GLY A 172 7.57 -2.36 17.94
CA GLY A 172 6.52 -1.72 18.72
C GLY A 172 6.40 -0.22 18.40
N ILE A 173 5.30 0.38 18.83
CA ILE A 173 4.96 1.80 18.55
C ILE A 173 6.02 2.76 19.15
N ALA A 174 6.78 2.33 20.16
CA ALA A 174 7.63 3.21 20.96
C ALA A 174 9.07 3.44 20.44
N ASN A 175 9.55 2.69 19.45
CA ASN A 175 11.00 2.66 19.12
C ASN A 175 11.36 2.86 17.65
N MET A 176 10.43 3.31 16.79
CA MET A 176 10.71 3.42 15.34
C MET A 176 11.42 4.70 14.87
N ASP A 177 11.61 5.70 15.74
CA ASP A 177 12.35 6.93 15.38
C ASP A 177 13.83 6.67 15.01
N CYS A 178 14.37 5.49 15.38
CA CYS A 178 15.75 5.10 15.06
C CYS A 178 15.92 4.42 13.69
N ILE A 179 14.84 4.05 13.00
CA ILE A 179 14.92 3.37 11.70
C ILE A 179 14.68 4.39 10.60
N GLN A 180 15.68 5.23 10.34
CA GLN A 180 15.75 5.93 9.06
C GLN A 180 15.91 4.87 7.97
N PHE A 181 14.83 4.59 7.24
CA PHE A 181 14.85 3.76 6.05
C PHE A 181 15.67 4.47 4.95
N GLU A 182 17.00 4.32 4.99
CA GLU A 182 17.81 4.52 3.78
C GLU A 182 17.51 3.37 2.82
N ILE A 183 16.70 3.67 1.79
CA ILE A 183 16.53 2.86 0.58
C ILE A 183 17.32 3.56 -0.53
#